data_AF-A0A385PZN6-F1
#
_entry.id   AF-A0A385PZN6-F1
#
_cell.length_a   1.000
_cell.length_b   1.000
_cell.length_c   1.000
_cell.angle_alpha   90.00
_cell.angle_beta   90.00
_cell.angle_gamma   90.00
#
_symmetry.space_group_name_H-M   'P 1'
#
loop_
_entity.id
_entity.type
_entity.pdbx_description
1 polymer ?
#
loop_
_entity_poly.entity_id
_entity_poly.type
_entity_poly.pdbx_seq_one_letter_code
_entity_poly.pdbx_strand_id
1 'polypeptide(L)'
;MNFLFLQTEVCKALSKIGKTKLQNANLNGVSDLTIKLPRLKGSIKQIDNLKAVNPGGYTNNCKECSLCYCFRSKGYDVKTGPRTDNYSLTDFIEDNFKTTKVITFTPDRDRTKNLGRATRNILKRYKDGDVGVIGIDWDKRFMKNGESDEGHAFNWKIKDGKVQFLDSQLKEPRLDASVYFKLIDTSKDVEFTKIDVEDAKPEVYNKIIFDNDLWRVIIWLQLKKRMK
;
A
#
# COMPACT_ATOMS: atom_id res chain seq x y z
N MET A 1 8.61 -6.29 14.79
CA MET A 1 8.68 -4.83 15.07
C MET A 1 9.10 -4.65 16.52
N ASN A 2 10.22 -3.97 16.79
CA ASN A 2 10.79 -3.91 18.15
C ASN A 2 9.95 -2.93 19.00
N PHE A 3 9.26 -3.47 20.02
CA PHE A 3 8.26 -2.74 20.82
C PHE A 3 8.82 -1.47 21.48
N LEU A 4 10.13 -1.48 21.81
CA LEU A 4 10.84 -0.33 22.37
C LEU A 4 10.89 0.88 21.42
N PHE A 5 11.09 0.67 20.12
CA PHE A 5 11.24 1.77 19.17
C PHE A 5 9.94 2.57 19.02
N LEU A 6 8.79 1.88 18.99
CA LEU A 6 7.48 2.55 18.98
C LEU A 6 7.22 3.32 20.28
N GLN A 7 7.62 2.75 21.43
CA GLN A 7 7.39 3.38 22.73
C GLN A 7 8.15 4.70 22.86
N THR A 8 9.40 4.77 22.40
CA THR A 8 10.20 6.01 22.43
C THR A 8 9.58 7.11 21.59
N GLU A 9 9.11 6.80 20.38
CA GLU A 9 8.50 7.77 19.48
C GLU A 9 7.11 8.22 19.97
N VAL A 10 6.33 7.31 20.57
CA VAL A 10 5.06 7.63 21.23
C VAL A 10 5.28 8.55 22.43
N CYS A 11 6.30 8.30 23.26
CA CYS A 11 6.63 9.16 24.38
C CYS A 11 7.08 10.57 23.94
N LYS A 12 7.86 10.68 22.85
CA LYS A 12 8.24 11.97 22.25
C LYS A 12 7.04 12.72 21.67
N ALA A 13 6.10 12.01 21.05
CA ALA A 13 4.88 12.61 20.54
C ALA A 13 3.99 13.12 21.68
N LEU A 14 3.78 12.29 22.71
CA LEU A 14 3.01 12.63 23.91
C LEU A 14 3.61 13.82 24.68
N SER A 15 4.95 13.94 24.73
CA SER A 15 5.60 15.07 25.39
C SER A 15 5.40 16.40 24.65
N LYS A 16 5.26 16.39 23.32
CA LYS A 16 4.96 17.59 22.51
C LYS A 16 3.51 18.06 22.62
N ILE A 17 2.56 17.15 22.88
CA ILE A 17 1.11 17.46 22.90
C ILE A 17 0.68 18.14 24.22
N GLY A 18 1.49 17.99 25.28
CA GLY A 18 1.19 18.48 26.62
C GLY A 18 0.17 17.59 27.34
N LYS A 19 0.48 17.18 28.59
CA LYS A 19 -0.34 16.26 29.40
C LYS A 19 -1.81 16.68 29.54
N THR A 20 -2.09 17.97 29.52
CA THR A 20 -3.42 18.57 29.76
C THR A 20 -4.39 18.40 28.57
N LYS A 21 -3.90 18.38 27.32
CA LYS A 21 -4.75 18.16 26.14
C LYS A 21 -5.24 16.72 26.00
N LEU A 22 -4.50 15.75 26.56
CA LEU A 22 -4.83 14.33 26.56
C LEU A 22 -5.85 13.96 27.66
N GLN A 23 -5.83 14.66 28.80
CA GLN A 23 -6.80 14.46 29.88
C GLN A 23 -8.18 15.07 29.56
N ASN A 24 -8.23 16.18 28.82
CA ASN A 24 -9.48 16.80 28.37
C ASN A 24 -10.09 16.11 27.12
N ALA A 25 -9.34 15.25 26.45
CA ALA A 25 -9.91 14.28 25.54
C ALA A 25 -10.58 13.20 26.39
N ASN A 26 -11.84 13.43 26.74
CA ASN A 26 -12.73 12.51 27.44
C ASN A 26 -12.93 11.25 26.55
N LEU A 27 -11.92 10.38 26.47
CA LEU A 27 -11.89 9.14 25.67
C LEU A 27 -12.72 8.07 26.38
N ASN A 28 -14.01 8.33 26.60
CA ASN A 28 -14.99 7.43 27.22
C ASN A 28 -15.42 6.28 26.28
N GLY A 29 -14.47 5.75 25.51
CA GLY A 29 -14.71 4.80 24.43
C GLY A 29 -13.99 5.23 23.16
N VAL A 30 -13.24 4.32 22.56
CA VAL A 30 -12.54 4.55 21.28
C VAL A 30 -13.48 4.38 20.08
N SER A 31 -14.79 4.21 20.33
CA SER A 31 -15.81 4.06 19.30
C SER A 31 -15.97 5.29 18.39
N ASP A 32 -15.63 6.48 18.89
CA ASP A 32 -15.81 7.75 18.15
C ASP A 32 -14.52 8.44 17.67
N LEU A 33 -13.36 7.79 17.81
CA LEU A 33 -12.15 8.20 17.09
C LEU A 33 -12.29 7.74 15.63
N THR A 34 -13.19 8.36 14.88
CA THR A 34 -13.15 8.32 13.42
C THR A 34 -11.81 8.92 13.00
N ILE A 35 -10.86 8.05 12.67
CA ILE A 35 -9.51 8.39 12.22
C ILE A 35 -9.66 9.22 10.93
N LYS A 36 -9.69 10.55 11.06
CA LYS A 36 -9.58 11.46 9.92
C LYS A 36 -8.12 11.56 9.50
N LEU A 37 -7.66 10.54 8.75
CA LEU A 37 -6.33 10.52 8.15
C LEU A 37 -6.01 11.87 7.48
N PRO A 38 -4.77 12.37 7.58
CA PRO A 38 -4.38 13.62 6.94
C PRO A 38 -4.66 13.58 5.44
N ARG A 39 -5.02 14.73 4.88
CA ARG A 39 -5.45 14.87 3.48
C ARG A 39 -4.45 15.72 2.71
N LEU A 40 -4.22 15.34 1.46
CA LEU A 40 -3.43 16.10 0.52
C LEU A 40 -4.09 17.47 0.27
N LYS A 41 -3.27 18.52 0.20
CA LYS A 41 -3.75 19.88 -0.09
C LYS A 41 -3.67 20.14 -1.59
N GLY A 42 -4.79 20.53 -2.18
CA GLY A 42 -4.87 20.89 -3.60
C GLY A 42 -4.68 19.69 -4.55
N SER A 43 -4.46 20.00 -5.82
CA SER A 43 -4.19 19.00 -6.87
C SER A 43 -2.70 18.68 -6.91
N ILE A 44 -2.36 17.40 -6.85
CA ILE A 44 -0.97 16.90 -6.92
C ILE A 44 -0.77 16.17 -8.24
N LYS A 45 0.35 16.46 -8.92
CA LYS A 45 0.72 15.74 -10.14
C LYS A 45 0.99 14.27 -9.81
N GLN A 46 0.66 13.36 -10.73
CA GLN A 46 0.81 11.92 -10.52
C GLN A 46 2.23 11.51 -10.14
N ILE A 47 3.25 12.09 -10.80
CA ILE A 47 4.65 11.81 -10.51
C ILE A 47 5.07 12.27 -9.11
N ASP A 48 4.64 13.46 -8.68
CA ASP A 48 4.93 13.97 -7.35
C ASP A 48 4.23 13.12 -6.28
N ASN A 49 3.02 12.65 -6.58
CA ASN A 49 2.27 11.77 -5.69
C ASN A 49 2.94 10.40 -5.52
N LEU A 50 3.52 9.85 -6.60
CA LEU A 50 4.31 8.62 -6.56
C LEU A 50 5.62 8.81 -5.78
N LYS A 51 6.35 9.91 -6.03
CA LYS A 51 7.64 10.20 -5.36
C LYS A 51 7.51 10.30 -3.84
N ALA A 52 6.36 10.79 -3.36
CA ALA A 52 6.09 10.91 -1.93
C ALA A 52 5.78 9.58 -1.22
N VAL A 53 5.56 8.48 -1.96
CA VAL A 53 5.20 7.17 -1.38
C VAL A 53 6.35 6.60 -0.55
N ASN A 54 7.54 6.48 -1.13
CA ASN A 54 8.68 5.78 -0.50
C ASN A 54 9.89 6.70 -0.28
N PRO A 55 9.79 7.71 0.61
CA PRO A 55 10.87 8.68 0.80
C PRO A 55 12.12 8.06 1.43
N GLY A 56 11.99 6.91 2.10
CA GLY A 56 13.13 6.14 2.64
C GLY A 56 13.89 5.33 1.58
N GLY A 57 13.35 5.19 0.37
CA GLY A 57 13.98 4.44 -0.71
C GLY A 57 14.14 2.94 -0.44
N TYR A 58 13.24 2.35 0.36
CA TYR A 58 13.27 0.93 0.67
C TYR A 58 12.98 0.09 -0.58
N THR A 59 13.69 -1.02 -0.76
CA THR A 59 13.61 -1.85 -1.98
C THR A 59 12.85 -3.16 -1.80
N ASN A 60 12.41 -3.48 -0.58
CA ASN A 60 11.74 -4.75 -0.24
C ASN A 60 10.32 -4.59 0.33
N ASN A 61 9.72 -3.40 0.21
CA ASN A 61 8.41 -3.04 0.74
C ASN A 61 7.39 -2.73 -0.38
N CYS A 62 7.45 -3.47 -1.50
CA CYS A 62 6.67 -3.20 -2.71
C CYS A 62 5.15 -3.24 -2.46
N LYS A 63 4.70 -4.14 -1.57
CA LYS A 63 3.30 -4.24 -1.14
C LYS A 63 2.85 -3.00 -0.37
N GLU A 64 3.64 -2.55 0.60
CA GLU A 64 3.35 -1.35 1.38
C GLU A 64 3.40 -0.08 0.52
N CYS A 65 4.36 0.03 -0.41
CA CYS A 65 4.41 1.13 -1.38
C CYS A 65 3.13 1.16 -2.23
N SER A 66 2.76 0.01 -2.79
CA SER A 66 1.59 -0.11 -3.65
C SER A 66 0.31 0.24 -2.90
N LEU A 67 0.15 -0.26 -1.68
CA LEU A 67 -0.97 0.08 -0.81
C LEU A 67 -1.00 1.58 -0.49
N CYS A 68 0.14 2.14 -0.09
CA CYS A 68 0.28 3.56 0.23
C CYS A 68 -0.12 4.46 -0.96
N TYR A 69 0.30 4.12 -2.18
CA TYR A 69 -0.11 4.87 -3.37
C TYR A 69 -1.62 4.83 -3.61
N CYS A 70 -2.30 3.72 -3.30
CA CYS A 70 -3.76 3.65 -3.41
C CYS A 70 -4.43 4.66 -2.46
N PHE A 71 -3.95 4.75 -1.21
CA PHE A 71 -4.42 5.77 -0.25
C PHE A 71 -4.13 7.19 -0.74
N ARG A 72 -2.90 7.46 -1.21
CA ARG A 72 -2.55 8.77 -1.76
C ARG A 72 -3.39 9.15 -2.97
N SER A 73 -3.74 8.18 -3.82
CA SER A 73 -4.61 8.37 -4.99
C SER A 73 -6.05 8.71 -4.61
N LYS A 74 -6.49 8.33 -3.40
CA LYS A 74 -7.76 8.75 -2.79
C LYS A 74 -7.65 10.02 -1.95
N GLY A 75 -6.51 10.72 -2.00
CA GLY A 75 -6.31 12.03 -1.40
C GLY A 75 -5.76 12.04 0.02
N TYR A 76 -5.25 10.91 0.52
CA TYR A 76 -4.61 10.85 1.85
C TYR A 76 -3.14 11.24 1.79
N ASP A 77 -2.69 12.01 2.78
CA ASP A 77 -1.29 12.40 2.91
C ASP A 77 -0.52 11.39 3.74
N VAL A 78 -0.07 10.34 3.07
CA VAL A 78 0.56 9.19 3.70
C VAL A 78 1.83 8.78 2.97
N LYS A 79 2.76 8.12 3.67
CA LYS A 79 3.98 7.56 3.10
C LYS A 79 4.19 6.14 3.62
N THR A 80 5.11 5.38 3.04
CA THR A 80 5.44 4.04 3.52
C THR A 80 6.68 4.02 4.41
N GLY A 81 6.81 2.94 5.18
CA GLY A 81 7.98 2.60 5.98
C GLY A 81 8.74 1.37 5.43
N PRO A 82 9.64 0.78 6.22
CA PRO A 82 10.28 -0.48 5.86
C PRO A 82 9.26 -1.61 5.76
N ARG A 83 9.66 -2.72 5.12
CA ARG A 83 8.87 -3.95 5.04
C ARG A 83 8.37 -4.37 6.42
N THR A 84 7.11 -4.76 6.49
CA THR A 84 6.41 -5.06 7.75
C THR A 84 6.05 -6.53 7.91
N ASP A 85 6.01 -7.29 6.82
CA ASP A 85 5.79 -8.74 6.81
C ASP A 85 6.41 -9.42 5.57
N ASN A 86 6.43 -10.75 5.57
CA ASN A 86 6.90 -11.57 4.46
C ASN A 86 5.75 -12.29 3.72
N TYR A 87 4.53 -11.77 3.81
CA TYR A 87 3.36 -12.48 3.32
C TYR A 87 3.20 -12.45 1.78
N SER A 88 2.37 -13.34 1.25
CA SER A 88 1.88 -13.23 -0.13
C SER A 88 1.08 -11.93 -0.31
N LEU A 89 0.80 -11.49 -1.55
CA LEU A 89 -0.06 -10.33 -1.75
C LEU A 89 -1.49 -10.62 -1.27
N THR A 90 -2.00 -11.83 -1.54
CA THR A 90 -3.30 -12.29 -1.04
C THR A 90 -3.41 -12.13 0.47
N ASP A 91 -2.53 -12.74 1.25
CA ASP A 91 -2.57 -12.66 2.71
C ASP A 91 -2.41 -11.21 3.18
N PHE A 92 -1.48 -10.46 2.56
CA PHE A 92 -1.25 -9.05 2.89
C PHE A 92 -2.51 -8.20 2.71
N ILE A 93 -3.31 -8.41 1.67
CA ILE A 93 -4.55 -7.66 1.48
C ILE A 93 -5.67 -8.20 2.35
N GLU A 94 -5.95 -9.50 2.32
CA GLU A 94 -7.15 -10.05 2.95
C GLU A 94 -7.11 -9.98 4.49
N ASP A 95 -5.92 -10.03 5.09
CA ASP A 95 -5.77 -9.80 6.53
C ASP A 95 -6.06 -8.35 6.93
N ASN A 96 -5.81 -7.40 6.02
CA ASN A 96 -5.84 -5.96 6.28
C ASN A 96 -7.14 -5.27 5.83
N PHE A 97 -8.01 -5.97 5.09
CA PHE A 97 -9.26 -5.42 4.58
C PHE A 97 -10.46 -6.27 5.01
N LYS A 98 -11.63 -5.64 5.21
CA LYS A 98 -12.81 -6.34 5.75
C LYS A 98 -13.44 -7.25 4.71
N THR A 99 -13.55 -6.77 3.47
CA THR A 99 -14.28 -7.46 2.39
C THR A 99 -13.47 -7.57 1.10
N THR A 100 -12.40 -6.81 0.96
CA THR A 100 -11.52 -6.86 -0.21
C THR A 100 -10.91 -8.26 -0.36
N LYS A 101 -11.01 -8.80 -1.58
CA LYS A 101 -10.45 -10.09 -1.98
C LYS A 101 -9.46 -9.93 -3.11
N VAL A 102 -8.40 -10.75 -3.10
CA VAL A 102 -7.46 -10.82 -4.22
C VAL A 102 -8.01 -11.76 -5.28
N ILE A 103 -7.96 -11.31 -6.53
CA ILE A 103 -8.38 -12.07 -7.70
C ILE A 103 -7.14 -12.48 -8.45
N THR A 104 -7.13 -13.70 -8.97
CA THR A 104 -6.05 -14.19 -9.83
C THR A 104 -6.47 -14.34 -11.28
N PHE A 105 -5.48 -14.34 -12.16
CA PHE A 105 -5.62 -14.93 -13.49
C PHE A 105 -4.32 -15.61 -13.89
N THR A 106 -4.44 -16.74 -14.58
CA THR A 106 -3.27 -17.42 -15.15
C THR A 106 -2.76 -16.65 -16.37
N PRO A 107 -1.47 -16.26 -16.42
CA PRO A 107 -0.89 -15.61 -17.58
C PRO A 107 -0.81 -16.55 -18.79
N ASP A 108 -0.75 -15.97 -19.99
CA ASP A 108 -0.44 -16.67 -21.23
C ASP A 108 1.05 -17.01 -21.28
N ARG A 109 1.40 -18.18 -21.83
CA ARG A 109 2.79 -18.59 -22.06
C ARG A 109 3.50 -17.61 -23.00
N ASP A 110 2.76 -17.06 -23.96
CA ASP A 110 3.21 -15.93 -24.76
C ASP A 110 3.10 -14.63 -23.95
N ARG A 111 4.24 -14.20 -23.40
CA ARG A 111 4.35 -13.04 -22.52
C ARG A 111 3.88 -11.73 -23.16
N THR A 112 3.90 -11.63 -24.49
CA THR A 112 3.44 -10.43 -25.20
C THR A 112 1.95 -10.17 -25.03
N LYS A 113 1.17 -11.21 -24.71
CA LYS A 113 -0.29 -11.13 -24.50
C LYS A 113 -0.69 -10.74 -23.08
N ASN A 114 0.23 -10.80 -22.12
CA ASN A 114 -0.09 -10.67 -20.69
C ASN A 114 -0.51 -9.26 -20.28
N LEU A 115 0.06 -8.21 -20.87
CA LEU A 115 -0.43 -6.85 -20.68
C LEU A 115 -1.90 -6.72 -21.07
N GLY A 116 -2.26 -7.18 -22.28
CA GLY A 116 -3.65 -7.15 -22.74
C GLY A 116 -4.58 -8.00 -21.87
N ARG A 117 -4.11 -9.16 -21.37
CA ARG A 117 -4.87 -10.02 -20.45
C ARG A 117 -5.09 -9.35 -19.10
N ALA A 118 -4.09 -8.71 -18.52
CA ALA A 118 -4.21 -7.94 -17.28
C ALA A 118 -5.21 -6.78 -17.44
N THR A 119 -5.04 -5.97 -18.48
CA THR A 119 -5.94 -4.85 -18.79
C THR A 119 -7.40 -5.29 -18.91
N ARG A 120 -7.68 -6.37 -19.66
CA ARG A 120 -9.05 -6.89 -19.79
C ARG A 120 -9.61 -7.38 -18.46
N ASN A 121 -8.80 -8.05 -17.64
CA ASN A 121 -9.26 -8.54 -16.33
C ASN A 121 -9.64 -7.41 -15.36
N ILE A 122 -8.86 -6.33 -15.37
CA ILE A 122 -9.12 -5.12 -14.60
C ILE A 122 -10.37 -4.39 -15.11
N LEU A 123 -10.43 -4.10 -16.42
CA LEU A 123 -11.56 -3.36 -17.03
C LEU A 123 -12.89 -4.13 -16.99
N LYS A 124 -12.87 -5.47 -16.91
CA LYS A 124 -14.08 -6.28 -16.73
C LYS A 124 -14.74 -6.04 -15.36
N ARG A 125 -14.00 -5.55 -14.37
CA ARG A 125 -14.42 -5.54 -12.95
C ARG A 125 -14.48 -4.15 -12.34
N TYR A 126 -13.67 -3.23 -12.84
CA TYR A 126 -13.44 -1.93 -12.23
C TYR A 126 -13.66 -0.81 -13.25
N LYS A 127 -13.88 0.40 -12.73
CA LYS A 127 -14.28 1.57 -13.52
C LYS A 127 -13.30 2.73 -13.37
N ASP A 128 -13.51 3.78 -14.17
CA ASP A 128 -12.67 4.97 -14.14
C ASP A 128 -12.56 5.56 -12.73
N GLY A 129 -11.35 5.98 -12.34
CA GLY A 129 -11.04 6.44 -10.98
C GLY A 129 -10.74 5.35 -9.95
N ASP A 130 -10.93 4.06 -10.31
CA ASP A 130 -10.48 2.95 -9.48
C ASP A 130 -8.96 2.80 -9.54
N VAL A 131 -8.40 2.39 -8.42
CA VAL A 131 -6.97 2.19 -8.20
C VAL A 131 -6.78 0.92 -7.38
N GLY A 132 -5.69 0.22 -7.61
CA GLY A 132 -5.40 -1.00 -6.89
C GLY A 132 -3.97 -1.46 -6.98
N VAL A 133 -3.78 -2.69 -6.53
CA VAL A 133 -2.49 -3.38 -6.48
C VAL A 133 -2.56 -4.59 -7.43
N ILE A 134 -1.43 -4.87 -8.07
CA ILE A 134 -1.20 -6.06 -8.89
C ILE A 134 0.14 -6.68 -8.49
N GLY A 135 0.12 -7.98 -8.22
CA GLY A 135 1.24 -8.82 -7.85
C GLY A 135 1.62 -9.76 -8.98
N ILE A 136 2.93 -9.92 -9.21
CA ILE A 136 3.49 -10.83 -10.20
C ILE A 136 4.67 -11.58 -9.59
N ASP A 137 4.91 -12.78 -10.09
CA ASP A 137 6.16 -13.51 -9.84
C ASP A 137 7.12 -13.32 -11.02
N TRP A 138 8.41 -13.16 -10.71
CA TRP A 138 9.44 -13.03 -11.74
C TRP A 138 9.85 -14.38 -12.30
N ASP A 139 10.06 -14.44 -13.61
CA ASP A 139 10.69 -15.59 -14.21
C ASP A 139 12.20 -15.55 -13.93
N LYS A 140 12.70 -16.58 -13.23
CA LYS A 140 14.11 -16.67 -12.81
C LYS A 140 15.09 -16.53 -13.97
N ARG A 141 14.67 -16.84 -15.20
CA ARG A 141 15.52 -16.71 -16.40
C ARG A 141 15.86 -15.26 -16.76
N PHE A 142 15.08 -14.30 -16.27
CA PHE A 142 15.34 -12.87 -16.48
C PHE A 142 15.98 -12.19 -15.28
N MET A 143 16.13 -12.90 -14.16
CA MET A 143 16.77 -12.37 -12.96
C MET A 143 18.29 -12.53 -13.05
N LYS A 144 19.05 -11.54 -12.61
CA LYS A 144 20.50 -11.65 -12.55
C LYS A 144 20.91 -12.49 -11.34
N ASN A 145 22.10 -13.11 -11.41
CA ASN A 145 22.67 -13.81 -10.26
C ASN A 145 22.77 -12.87 -9.05
N GLY A 146 22.12 -13.26 -7.94
CA GLY A 146 22.05 -12.47 -6.70
C GLY A 146 20.84 -11.54 -6.59
N GLU A 147 19.99 -11.44 -7.61
CA GLU A 147 18.67 -10.81 -7.49
C GLU A 147 17.67 -11.78 -6.84
N SER A 148 16.78 -11.23 -6.03
CA SER A 148 15.72 -12.00 -5.38
C SER A 148 14.71 -12.47 -6.43
N ASP A 149 14.29 -13.73 -6.33
CA ASP A 149 13.14 -14.25 -7.07
C ASP A 149 11.81 -13.94 -6.38
N GLU A 150 11.82 -13.15 -5.30
CA GLU A 150 10.61 -12.63 -4.68
C GLU A 150 9.84 -11.79 -5.72
N GLY A 151 8.57 -12.14 -5.93
CA GLY A 151 7.67 -11.40 -6.79
C GLY A 151 7.55 -9.92 -6.44
N HIS A 152 6.87 -9.16 -7.29
CA HIS A 152 6.73 -7.72 -7.14
C HIS A 152 5.27 -7.30 -7.11
N ALA A 153 4.97 -6.33 -6.24
CA ALA A 153 3.68 -5.67 -6.18
C ALA A 153 3.82 -4.24 -6.68
N PHE A 154 2.95 -3.84 -7.60
CA PHE A 154 2.90 -2.49 -8.15
C PHE A 154 1.43 -2.06 -8.35
N ASN A 155 1.23 -0.85 -8.84
CA ASN A 155 -0.08 -0.23 -8.91
C ASN A 155 -0.72 -0.36 -10.28
N TRP A 156 -2.05 -0.43 -10.29
CA TRP A 156 -2.87 -0.14 -11.46
C TRP A 156 -3.86 0.97 -11.15
N LYS A 157 -4.24 1.77 -12.16
CA LYS A 157 -5.28 2.80 -12.08
C LYS A 157 -6.05 2.88 -13.38
N ILE A 158 -7.36 3.08 -13.32
CA ILE A 158 -8.15 3.39 -14.52
C ILE A 158 -8.31 4.90 -14.61
N LYS A 159 -7.86 5.47 -15.73
CA LYS A 159 -8.01 6.89 -16.06
C LYS A 159 -8.35 7.04 -17.53
N ASP A 160 -9.37 7.83 -17.83
CA ASP A 160 -9.89 8.05 -19.18
C ASP A 160 -10.21 6.72 -19.89
N GLY A 161 -10.76 5.75 -19.13
CA GLY A 161 -11.10 4.41 -19.62
C GLY A 161 -9.90 3.49 -19.89
N LYS A 162 -8.68 3.92 -19.58
CA LYS A 162 -7.44 3.16 -19.82
C LYS A 162 -6.80 2.73 -18.50
N VAL A 163 -6.30 1.51 -18.46
CA VAL A 163 -5.49 1.02 -17.34
C VAL A 163 -4.07 1.55 -17.47
N GLN A 164 -3.61 2.26 -16.45
CA GLN A 164 -2.21 2.65 -16.25
C GLN A 164 -1.58 1.70 -15.23
N PHE A 165 -0.36 1.27 -15.50
CA PHE A 165 0.45 0.47 -14.57
C PHE A 165 1.59 1.34 -14.06
N LEU A 166 1.70 1.49 -12.74
CA LEU A 166 2.62 2.43 -12.09
C LEU A 166 3.42 1.70 -11.03
N ASP A 167 4.68 2.08 -10.83
CA ASP A 167 5.51 1.55 -9.76
C ASP A 167 5.89 2.68 -8.81
N SER A 168 5.32 2.64 -7.61
CA SER A 168 5.51 3.64 -6.56
C SER A 168 6.67 3.33 -5.61
N GLN A 169 7.32 2.18 -5.74
CA GLN A 169 8.40 1.78 -4.84
C GLN A 169 9.71 2.49 -5.15
N LEU A 170 10.04 2.64 -6.43
CA LEU A 170 11.33 3.16 -6.86
C LEU A 170 11.51 4.63 -6.44
N LYS A 171 12.76 4.99 -6.08
CA LYS A 171 13.13 6.40 -5.78
C LYS A 171 12.78 7.34 -6.94
N GLU A 172 12.98 6.87 -8.17
CA GLU A 172 12.39 7.46 -9.36
C GLU A 172 11.25 6.54 -9.83
N PRO A 173 9.99 6.87 -9.50
CA PRO A 173 8.85 6.01 -9.78
C PRO A 173 8.67 5.74 -11.27
N ARG A 174 8.24 4.52 -11.60
CA ARG A 174 7.97 4.13 -12.98
C ARG A 174 6.54 4.53 -13.35
N LEU A 175 6.40 5.41 -14.35
CA LEU A 175 5.09 5.82 -14.89
C LEU A 175 4.49 4.80 -15.88
N ASP A 176 5.29 3.85 -16.34
CA ASP A 176 4.83 2.72 -17.16
C ASP A 176 5.49 1.42 -16.69
N ALA A 177 4.83 0.75 -15.74
CA ALA A 177 5.22 -0.55 -15.23
C ALA A 177 4.72 -1.73 -16.08
N SER A 178 4.08 -1.47 -17.24
CA SER A 178 3.56 -2.53 -18.11
C SER A 178 4.64 -3.45 -18.67
N VAL A 179 5.89 -2.99 -18.73
CA VAL A 179 7.04 -3.79 -19.15
C VAL A 179 7.23 -5.05 -18.32
N TYR A 180 6.79 -5.05 -17.05
CA TYR A 180 6.95 -6.19 -16.16
C TYR A 180 6.20 -7.44 -16.63
N PHE A 181 5.09 -7.30 -17.36
CA PHE A 181 4.37 -8.45 -17.94
C PHE A 181 5.19 -9.27 -18.95
N LYS A 182 6.30 -8.70 -19.45
CA LYS A 182 7.25 -9.42 -20.32
C LYS A 182 8.27 -10.27 -19.54
N LEU A 183 8.33 -10.12 -18.22
CA LEU A 183 9.34 -10.71 -17.33
C LEU A 183 8.75 -11.70 -16.32
N ILE A 184 7.43 -11.92 -16.35
CA ILE A 184 6.76 -12.76 -15.35
C ILE A 184 6.98 -14.25 -15.60
N ASP A 185 6.93 -15.02 -14.50
CA ASP A 185 6.79 -16.46 -14.54
C ASP A 185 5.37 -16.81 -14.97
N THR A 186 5.24 -17.34 -16.20
CA THR A 186 3.93 -17.68 -16.77
C THR A 186 3.33 -18.97 -16.18
N SER A 187 4.02 -19.64 -15.27
CA SER A 187 3.50 -20.79 -14.50
C SER A 187 2.83 -20.37 -13.19
N LYS A 188 2.99 -19.11 -12.78
CA LYS A 188 2.38 -18.52 -11.59
C LYS A 188 1.24 -17.61 -11.99
N ASP A 189 0.22 -17.56 -11.15
CA ASP A 189 -0.91 -16.68 -11.35
C ASP A 189 -0.52 -15.22 -11.09
N VAL A 190 -1.13 -14.30 -11.82
CA VAL A 190 -1.05 -12.86 -11.53
C VAL A 190 -2.17 -12.50 -10.57
N GLU A 191 -1.83 -11.86 -9.47
CA GLU A 191 -2.75 -11.42 -8.43
C GLU A 191 -3.13 -9.96 -8.65
N PHE A 192 -4.39 -9.57 -8.48
CA PHE A 192 -4.78 -8.16 -8.50
C PHE A 192 -6.05 -7.91 -7.68
N THR A 193 -6.16 -6.69 -7.18
CA THR A 193 -7.37 -6.24 -6.47
C THR A 193 -7.48 -4.72 -6.49
N LYS A 194 -8.71 -4.23 -6.33
CA LYS A 194 -9.00 -2.81 -6.10
C LYS A 194 -8.82 -2.53 -4.62
N ILE A 195 -8.27 -1.35 -4.30
CA ILE A 195 -8.18 -0.89 -2.92
C ILE A 195 -9.28 0.14 -2.65
N ASP A 196 -10.22 -0.24 -1.80
CA ASP A 196 -11.19 0.65 -1.20
C ASP A 196 -10.72 1.04 0.21
N VAL A 197 -10.26 2.27 0.35
CA VAL A 197 -9.67 2.81 1.59
C VAL A 197 -10.64 2.79 2.77
N GLU A 198 -11.95 2.84 2.50
CA GLU A 198 -13.03 2.74 3.48
C GLU A 198 -13.22 1.30 4.01
N ASP A 199 -12.76 0.29 3.25
CA ASP A 199 -12.79 -1.13 3.62
C ASP A 199 -11.57 -1.53 4.49
N ALA A 200 -10.59 -0.63 4.64
CA ALA A 200 -9.39 -0.87 5.43
C ALA A 200 -9.72 -1.17 6.90
N LYS A 201 -9.09 -2.21 7.43
CA LYS A 201 -9.05 -2.49 8.87
C LYS A 201 -7.97 -1.63 9.55
N PRO A 202 -8.01 -1.43 10.88
CA PRO A 202 -7.00 -0.66 11.60
C PRO A 202 -5.55 -1.12 11.38
N GLU A 203 -5.35 -2.40 11.09
CA GLU A 203 -4.05 -3.04 10.87
C GLU A 203 -3.29 -2.43 9.67
N VAL A 204 -4.01 -1.93 8.66
CA VAL A 204 -3.43 -1.20 7.51
C VAL A 204 -2.58 -0.02 7.97
N TYR A 205 -2.97 0.64 9.06
CA TYR A 205 -2.27 1.82 9.54
C TYR A 205 -0.89 1.53 10.15
N ASN A 206 -0.54 0.25 10.37
CA ASN A 206 0.83 -0.15 10.70
C ASN A 206 1.73 -0.30 9.47
N LYS A 207 1.12 -0.38 8.28
CA LYS A 207 1.79 -0.53 6.98
C LYS A 207 2.09 0.81 6.33
N ILE A 208 1.49 1.89 6.84
CA ILE A 208 1.53 3.24 6.30
C ILE A 208 1.91 4.22 7.41
N ILE A 209 2.77 5.18 7.11
CA ILE A 209 3.26 6.22 8.02
C ILE A 209 2.52 7.53 7.75
N PHE A 210 2.20 8.24 8.84
CA PHE A 210 1.63 9.60 8.85
C PHE A 210 2.67 10.61 9.34
N ASP A 211 2.68 11.80 8.76
CA ASP A 211 3.63 12.88 9.09
C ASP A 211 3.34 13.63 10.39
N ASN A 212 2.36 13.19 11.18
CA ASN A 212 2.02 13.86 12.43
C ASN A 212 2.13 12.89 13.62
N ASP A 213 3.03 13.28 14.54
CA ASP A 213 3.37 12.60 15.80
C ASP A 213 2.14 12.14 16.61
N LEU A 214 1.04 12.91 16.56
CA LEU A 214 -0.24 12.59 17.23
C LEU A 214 -0.85 11.28 16.73
N TRP A 215 -0.69 10.94 15.44
CA TRP A 215 -1.30 9.74 14.83
C TRP A 215 -0.62 8.45 15.26
N ARG A 216 0.71 8.48 15.42
CA ARG A 216 1.48 7.33 15.92
C ARG A 216 1.03 6.93 17.33
N VAL A 217 0.71 7.92 18.17
CA VAL A 217 0.18 7.72 19.52
C VAL A 217 -1.22 7.10 19.48
N ILE A 218 -2.12 7.61 18.64
CA ILE A 218 -3.51 7.13 18.53
C ILE A 218 -3.56 5.67 18.06
N ILE A 219 -2.78 5.32 17.03
CA ILE A 219 -2.69 3.94 16.52
C ILE A 219 -2.12 2.99 17.59
N TRP A 220 -1.04 3.41 18.27
CA TRP A 220 -0.45 2.63 19.36
C TRP A 220 -1.43 2.37 20.51
N LEU A 221 -2.20 3.38 20.92
CA LEU A 221 -3.22 3.24 21.96
C LEU A 221 -4.32 2.24 21.58
N GLN A 222 -4.72 2.18 20.31
CA GLN A 222 -5.71 1.23 19.80
C GLN A 222 -5.19 -0.21 19.80
N LEU A 223 -3.97 -0.43 19.31
CA LEU A 223 -3.37 -1.77 19.24
C LEU A 223 -3.11 -2.35 20.64
N LYS A 224 -2.66 -1.52 21.59
CA LYS A 224 -2.39 -1.95 22.97
C LYS A 224 -3.63 -2.43 23.72
N LYS A 225 -4.82 -1.91 23.41
CA LYS A 225 -6.08 -2.34 24.04
C LYS A 225 -6.63 -3.67 23.50
N ARG A 226 -6.21 -4.12 22.31
CA ARG A 226 -6.59 -5.43 21.73
C ARG A 226 -5.66 -6.59 22.13
N MET A 227 -4.52 -6.28 22.77
CA MET A 227 -3.60 -7.27 23.36
C MET A 227 -3.90 -7.56 24.84
N LYS A 228 -5.03 -7.05 25.36
CA LYS A 228 -5.62 -7.42 26.64
C LYS A 228 -6.92 -8.15 26.37
#